data_AF-A0AAE4EKA1-F1
#
_entry.id   AF-A0AAE4EKA1-F1
#
_cell.length_a   1.000
_cell.length_b   1.000
_cell.length_c   1.000
_cell.angle_alpha   90.00
_cell.angle_beta   90.00
_cell.angle_gamma   90.00
#
_symmetry.space_group_name_H-M   'P 1'
#
loop_
_entity.id
_entity.type
_entity.pdbx_description
1 polymer ?
#
loop_
_entity_poly.entity_id
_entity_poly.type
_entity_poly.pdbx_seq_one_letter_code
_entity_poly.pdbx_strand_id
1 'polypeptide(L)'
;MQITLNLLRPEMELDRGLLREHIRFREIDVHPPDADGVTWRLFVRSKPARQASWTHNVTPIVVDPSGLTRLKSQSSAGVLLVGLQDRVFAVTFGMGHHALEPATVEPGFGLKVTANVVAQDRVTSANTKGFNRTGRSQKTVLPAASAFVDLGVEPAEEWIRRLGGRVGDPDFAASAEGADSLKLNIKEFSLCKLPEKLQQIFAHYQSVAYRETFPFLDNFVRVSKGEPLVKKLDAAVAELVRQRDSSLAFAAPDPFDQVAIHH
;
A
#
# COMPACT_ATOMS: atom_id res chain seq x y z
N MET A 1 12.10 0.04 13.85
CA MET A 1 12.10 -0.59 12.51
C MET A 1 10.82 -0.23 11.79
N GLN A 2 10.93 0.07 10.49
CA GLN A 2 9.77 0.29 9.64
C GLN A 2 9.48 -0.98 8.85
N ILE A 3 8.21 -1.41 8.84
CA ILE A 3 7.75 -2.55 8.04
C ILE A 3 6.59 -2.12 7.15
N THR A 4 6.53 -2.68 5.94
CA THR A 4 5.40 -2.50 5.02
C THR A 4 4.83 -3.87 4.70
N LEU A 5 3.53 -4.02 4.91
CA LEU A 5 2.81 -5.29 4.80
C LEU A 5 1.60 -5.12 3.88
N ASN A 6 1.23 -6.20 3.22
CA ASN A 6 -0.01 -6.31 2.46
C ASN A 6 -0.71 -7.59 2.91
N LEU A 7 -2.03 -7.53 3.06
CA LEU A 7 -2.86 -8.72 3.19
C LEU A 7 -3.30 -9.12 1.78
N LEU A 8 -3.16 -10.40 1.44
CA LEU A 8 -3.66 -10.91 0.17
C LEU A 8 -5.12 -11.34 0.32
N ARG A 9 -5.82 -11.39 -0.83
CA ARG A 9 -7.21 -11.84 -0.89
C ARG A 9 -7.37 -13.27 -0.35
N PRO A 10 -8.52 -13.65 0.22
CA PRO A 10 -8.73 -14.94 0.87
C PRO A 10 -8.46 -16.17 -0.02
N GLU A 11 -8.70 -16.05 -1.33
CA GLU A 11 -8.46 -17.12 -2.31
C GLU A 11 -6.98 -17.37 -2.64
N MET A 12 -6.06 -16.54 -2.10
CA MET A 12 -4.64 -16.64 -2.38
C MET A 12 -3.96 -17.60 -1.43
N GLU A 13 -3.29 -18.61 -1.99
CA GLU A 13 -2.46 -19.55 -1.24
C GLU A 13 -0.99 -19.13 -1.23
N LEU A 14 -0.24 -19.64 -0.26
CA LEU A 14 1.18 -19.31 -0.09
C LEU A 14 2.02 -19.97 -1.20
N ASP A 15 2.12 -19.27 -2.33
CA ASP A 15 2.86 -19.72 -3.50
C ASP A 15 3.77 -18.63 -4.09
N ARG A 16 4.88 -19.07 -4.70
CA ARG A 16 5.80 -18.22 -5.45
C ARG A 16 5.11 -17.53 -6.64
N GLY A 17 4.07 -18.14 -7.22
CA GLY A 17 3.26 -17.57 -8.30
C GLY A 17 2.59 -16.23 -7.95
N LEU A 18 2.48 -15.90 -6.66
CA LEU A 18 1.99 -14.59 -6.19
C LEU A 18 2.90 -13.42 -6.59
N LEU A 19 4.17 -13.69 -6.93
CA LEU A 19 5.12 -12.67 -7.32
C LEU A 19 5.11 -12.43 -8.83
N ARG A 20 4.93 -11.17 -9.24
CA ARG A 20 5.18 -10.70 -10.60
C ARG A 20 6.64 -10.95 -10.96
N GLU A 21 6.86 -11.47 -12.17
CA GLU A 21 8.19 -11.91 -12.61
C GLU A 21 8.85 -12.90 -11.63
N HIS A 22 8.08 -13.79 -10.97
CA HIS A 22 8.58 -14.70 -9.92
C HIS A 22 9.85 -15.48 -10.31
N ILE A 23 10.05 -15.77 -11.61
CA ILE A 23 11.26 -16.43 -12.14
C ILE A 23 12.54 -15.65 -11.78
N ARG A 24 12.46 -14.32 -11.67
CA ARG A 24 13.58 -13.43 -11.30
C ARG A 24 13.84 -13.37 -9.80
N PHE A 25 12.96 -13.92 -8.98
CA PHE A 25 13.16 -14.03 -7.54
C PHE A 25 13.77 -15.39 -7.20
N ARG A 26 14.82 -15.37 -6.38
CA ARG A 26 15.38 -16.56 -5.76
C ARG A 26 14.76 -16.73 -4.38
N GLU A 27 14.35 -17.94 -4.05
CA GLU A 27 13.94 -18.28 -2.70
C GLU A 27 15.19 -18.50 -1.82
N ILE A 28 15.13 -17.99 -0.60
CA ILE A 28 16.20 -18.09 0.40
C ILE A 28 15.69 -18.94 1.54
N ASP A 29 16.48 -19.94 1.92
CA ASP A 29 16.19 -20.77 3.08
C ASP A 29 16.21 -19.91 4.35
N VAL A 30 15.15 -20.04 5.13
CA VAL A 30 14.95 -19.30 6.38
C VAL A 30 14.70 -20.30 7.50
N HIS A 31 15.10 -19.94 8.72
CA HIS A 31 14.69 -20.70 9.90
C HIS A 31 13.16 -20.74 9.98
N PRO A 32 12.54 -21.86 10.38
CA PRO A 32 11.10 -21.90 10.56
C PRO A 32 10.66 -20.89 11.65
N PRO A 33 9.44 -20.35 11.55
CA PRO A 33 8.91 -19.48 12.60
C PRO A 33 8.70 -20.27 13.89
N ASP A 34 8.96 -19.63 15.03
CA ASP A 34 8.76 -20.18 16.38
C ASP A 34 7.29 -20.08 16.83
N ALA A 35 6.36 -20.31 15.90
CA ALA A 35 4.92 -20.17 16.12
C ALA A 35 4.14 -21.23 15.33
N ASP A 36 3.34 -22.02 16.03
CA ASP A 36 2.52 -23.06 15.43
C ASP A 36 1.51 -22.48 14.42
N GLY A 37 1.33 -23.19 13.30
CA GLY A 37 0.40 -22.78 12.24
C GLY A 37 0.88 -21.58 11.41
N VAL A 38 2.12 -21.14 11.60
CA VAL A 38 2.74 -20.09 10.79
C VAL A 38 3.75 -20.70 9.83
N THR A 39 3.71 -20.27 8.58
CA THR A 39 4.72 -20.63 7.57
C THR A 39 5.21 -19.37 6.90
N TRP A 40 6.47 -19.33 6.49
CA TRP A 40 6.98 -18.21 5.70
C TRP A 40 7.95 -18.65 4.62
N ARG A 41 8.04 -17.84 3.56
CA ARG A 41 8.97 -18.04 2.45
C ARG A 41 9.55 -16.70 2.04
N LEU A 42 10.88 -16.61 1.98
CA LEU A 42 11.59 -15.39 1.63
C LEU A 42 12.06 -15.44 0.19
N PHE A 43 11.62 -14.45 -0.59
CA PHE A 43 12.01 -14.29 -1.99
C PHE A 43 12.82 -13.02 -2.16
N VAL A 44 13.99 -13.13 -2.79
CA VAL A 44 14.88 -11.99 -3.05
C VAL A 44 15.21 -11.88 -4.53
N ARG A 45 15.33 -10.64 -5.00
CA ARG A 45 15.79 -10.31 -6.35
C ARG A 45 16.83 -9.21 -6.26
N SER A 46 17.96 -9.40 -6.94
CA SER A 46 18.95 -8.36 -7.16
C SER A 46 19.20 -8.21 -8.66
N LYS A 47 19.18 -6.98 -9.16
CA LYS A 47 19.62 -6.68 -10.53
C LYS A 47 21.14 -6.49 -10.55
N PRO A 48 21.83 -6.73 -11.67
CA PRO A 48 23.23 -6.32 -11.81
C PRO A 48 23.34 -4.79 -11.72
N ALA A 49 24.44 -4.30 -11.14
CA ALA A 49 24.71 -2.86 -11.08
C ALA A 49 24.87 -2.30 -12.51
N ARG A 50 24.09 -1.27 -12.85
CA ARG A 50 24.14 -0.58 -14.15
C ARG A 50 24.56 0.86 -13.97
N GLN A 51 25.21 1.45 -14.97
CA GLN A 51 25.51 2.88 -14.97
C GLN A 51 24.22 3.67 -14.75
N ALA A 52 24.27 4.68 -13.88
CA ALA A 52 23.11 5.49 -13.56
C ALA A 52 22.59 6.19 -14.82
N SER A 53 21.32 5.98 -15.15
CA SER A 53 20.77 6.39 -16.45
C SER A 53 20.96 7.87 -16.69
N TRP A 54 20.67 8.75 -15.73
CA TRP A 54 20.79 10.21 -15.87
C TRP A 54 22.20 10.73 -16.23
N THR A 55 23.26 9.92 -16.09
CA THR A 55 24.64 10.37 -16.38
C THR A 55 24.82 10.83 -17.83
N HIS A 56 24.10 10.26 -18.80
CA HIS A 56 24.14 10.73 -20.19
C HIS A 56 23.61 12.17 -20.35
N ASN A 57 22.63 12.59 -19.54
CA ASN A 57 22.01 13.91 -19.63
C ASN A 57 22.94 15.04 -19.16
N VAL A 58 23.81 14.76 -18.18
CA VAL A 58 24.74 15.76 -17.63
C VAL A 58 26.10 15.74 -18.32
N THR A 59 26.41 14.68 -19.07
CA THR A 59 27.70 14.53 -19.77
C THR A 59 28.05 15.76 -20.63
N PRO A 60 27.12 16.39 -21.38
CA PRO A 60 27.45 17.55 -22.22
C PRO A 60 27.93 18.81 -21.47
N ILE A 61 27.64 18.94 -20.17
CA ILE A 61 28.01 20.13 -19.36
C ILE A 61 29.20 19.86 -18.43
N VAL A 62 29.81 18.68 -18.50
CA VAL A 62 30.89 18.26 -17.61
C VAL A 62 32.22 18.27 -18.37
N VAL A 63 33.22 18.96 -17.80
CA VAL A 63 34.56 19.09 -18.40
C VAL A 63 35.32 17.76 -18.42
N ASP A 64 35.18 16.94 -17.37
CA ASP A 64 35.72 15.58 -17.32
C ASP A 64 34.64 14.58 -16.85
N PRO A 65 34.05 13.77 -17.75
CA PRO A 65 32.99 12.82 -17.41
C PRO A 65 33.52 11.53 -16.75
N SER A 66 34.83 11.38 -16.53
CA SER A 66 35.43 10.17 -15.94
C SER A 66 34.78 9.80 -14.59
N GLY A 67 34.45 10.80 -13.77
CA GLY A 67 33.75 10.63 -12.50
C GLY A 67 32.33 10.06 -12.63
N LEU A 68 31.64 10.33 -13.74
CA LEU A 68 30.27 9.86 -13.99
C LEU A 68 30.21 8.36 -14.30
N THR A 69 31.26 7.79 -14.89
CA THR A 69 31.32 6.36 -15.24
C THR A 69 31.32 5.43 -14.02
N ARG A 70 31.73 5.94 -12.85
CA ARG A 70 31.75 5.21 -11.58
C ARG A 70 30.40 5.17 -10.88
N LEU A 71 29.46 6.03 -11.29
CA LEU A 71 28.13 6.11 -10.69
C LEU A 71 27.27 4.95 -11.21
N LYS A 72 27.08 3.94 -10.36
CA LYS A 72 26.24 2.77 -10.64
C LYS A 72 25.00 2.78 -9.75
N SER A 73 23.91 2.27 -10.30
CA SER A 73 22.67 2.02 -9.61
C SER A 73 22.41 0.51 -9.55
N GLN A 74 22.00 0.03 -8.38
CA GLN A 74 21.60 -1.36 -8.19
C GLN A 74 20.37 -1.37 -7.28
N SER A 75 19.28 -1.99 -7.74
CA SER A 75 18.07 -2.15 -6.96
C SER A 75 17.95 -3.59 -6.45
N SER A 76 17.66 -3.75 -5.17
CA SER A 76 17.27 -5.02 -4.56
C SER A 76 15.79 -5.01 -4.17
N ALA A 77 15.20 -6.21 -4.15
CA ALA A 77 13.82 -6.44 -3.76
C ALA A 77 13.77 -7.67 -2.87
N GLY A 78 13.02 -7.59 -1.77
CA GLY A 78 12.71 -8.72 -0.91
C GLY A 78 11.21 -8.80 -0.65
N VAL A 79 10.64 -9.99 -0.68
CA VAL A 79 9.27 -10.26 -0.27
C VAL A 79 9.26 -11.48 0.63
N LEU A 80 8.80 -11.31 1.86
CA LEU A 80 8.52 -12.40 2.79
C LEU A 80 7.02 -12.67 2.74
N LEU A 81 6.64 -13.81 2.18
CA LEU A 81 5.27 -14.31 2.26
C LEU A 81 5.10 -15.05 3.58
N VAL A 82 4.03 -14.77 4.31
CA VAL A 82 3.73 -15.38 5.62
C VAL A 82 2.30 -15.89 5.61
N GLY A 83 2.13 -17.19 5.86
CA GLY A 83 0.83 -17.83 6.04
C GLY A 83 0.47 -17.82 7.52
N LEU A 84 -0.71 -17.31 7.84
CA LEU A 84 -1.26 -17.22 9.20
C LEU A 84 -2.79 -17.27 9.12
N GLN A 85 -3.43 -18.20 9.84
CA GLN A 85 -4.90 -18.31 9.92
C GLN A 85 -5.60 -18.31 8.55
N ASP A 86 -5.14 -19.17 7.63
CA ASP A 86 -5.64 -19.29 6.25
C ASP A 86 -5.56 -17.99 5.42
N ARG A 87 -4.74 -17.02 5.87
CA ARG A 87 -4.45 -15.79 5.15
C ARG A 87 -2.97 -15.70 4.82
N VAL A 88 -2.69 -15.05 3.70
CA VAL A 88 -1.32 -14.76 3.27
C VAL A 88 -1.03 -13.28 3.44
N PHE A 89 0.04 -12.98 4.16
CA PHE A 89 0.61 -11.65 4.30
C PHE A 89 1.89 -11.55 3.45
N ALA A 90 2.15 -10.38 2.89
CA ALA A 90 3.39 -10.09 2.17
C ALA A 90 4.11 -8.90 2.83
N VAL A 91 5.25 -9.17 3.47
CA VAL A 91 6.16 -8.14 3.99
C VAL A 91 7.18 -7.78 2.92
N THR A 92 7.22 -6.52 2.52
CA THR A 92 8.01 -6.08 1.38
C THR A 92 9.20 -5.22 1.81
N PHE A 93 10.36 -5.48 1.20
CA PHE A 93 11.61 -4.78 1.44
C PHE A 93 12.17 -4.19 0.14
N GLY A 94 12.66 -2.95 0.19
CA GLY A 94 13.16 -2.23 -0.98
C GLY A 94 12.14 -2.21 -2.12
N MET A 95 12.54 -2.69 -3.30
CA MET A 95 11.67 -2.76 -4.48
C MET A 95 10.72 -3.97 -4.50
N GLY A 96 10.55 -4.67 -3.36
CA GLY A 96 9.70 -5.86 -3.22
C GLY A 96 8.21 -5.59 -3.44
N HIS A 97 7.72 -4.39 -3.12
CA HIS A 97 6.31 -4.03 -3.28
C HIS A 97 5.86 -4.07 -4.75
N HIS A 98 6.76 -3.81 -5.71
CA HIS A 98 6.46 -3.95 -7.14
C HIS A 98 6.28 -5.40 -7.61
N ALA A 99 6.69 -6.37 -6.80
CA ALA A 99 6.50 -7.78 -7.10
C ALA A 99 5.08 -8.26 -6.78
N LEU A 100 4.28 -7.50 -6.04
CA LEU A 100 2.89 -7.87 -5.77
C LEU A 100 2.01 -7.39 -6.92
N GLU A 101 1.05 -8.24 -7.31
CA GLU A 101 0.01 -7.86 -8.27
C GLU A 101 -1.10 -7.12 -7.50
N PRO A 102 -1.42 -5.85 -7.83
CA PRO A 102 -2.45 -5.11 -7.10
C PRO A 102 -3.82 -5.82 -7.03
N ALA A 103 -4.13 -6.68 -8.00
CA ALA A 103 -5.36 -7.47 -7.99
C ALA A 103 -5.40 -8.54 -6.89
N THR A 104 -4.25 -9.05 -6.43
CA THR A 104 -4.17 -10.09 -5.39
C THR A 104 -4.17 -9.52 -3.98
N VAL A 105 -4.00 -8.20 -3.83
CA VAL A 105 -4.01 -7.50 -2.54
C VAL A 105 -5.44 -7.23 -2.09
N GLU A 106 -5.69 -7.41 -0.79
CA GLU A 106 -6.93 -7.05 -0.12
C GLU A 106 -7.07 -5.53 -0.06
N PRO A 107 -8.05 -4.93 -0.77
CA PRO A 107 -8.20 -3.48 -0.82
C PRO A 107 -8.51 -2.89 0.57
N GLY A 108 -7.92 -1.74 0.87
CA GLY A 108 -8.19 -1.02 2.11
C GLY A 108 -7.73 -1.71 3.41
N PHE A 109 -7.00 -2.83 3.33
CA PHE A 109 -6.46 -3.53 4.50
C PHE A 109 -5.68 -2.58 5.42
N GLY A 110 -4.70 -1.87 4.88
CA GLY A 110 -3.88 -0.94 5.66
C GLY A 110 -4.68 0.24 6.20
N LEU A 111 -5.61 0.77 5.43
CA LEU A 111 -6.49 1.88 5.83
C LEU A 111 -7.32 1.47 7.06
N LYS A 112 -7.95 0.30 7.00
CA LYS A 112 -8.77 -0.23 8.09
C LYS A 112 -7.96 -0.52 9.35
N VAL A 113 -6.79 -1.15 9.22
CA VAL A 113 -5.91 -1.35 10.38
C VAL A 113 -5.48 -0.01 10.96
N THR A 114 -5.05 0.94 10.12
CA THR A 114 -4.60 2.27 10.58
C THR A 114 -5.70 3.01 11.33
N ALA A 115 -6.92 3.00 10.80
CA ALA A 115 -8.08 3.63 11.42
C ALA A 115 -8.45 3.00 12.78
N ASN A 116 -8.20 1.70 12.96
CA ASN A 116 -8.43 1.00 14.23
C ASN A 116 -7.34 1.23 15.29
N VAL A 117 -6.13 1.68 14.91
CA VAL A 117 -4.99 1.78 15.85
C VAL A 117 -4.52 3.21 16.10
N VAL A 118 -4.81 4.15 15.20
CA VAL A 118 -4.46 5.57 15.35
C VAL A 118 -5.43 6.23 16.32
N ALA A 119 -4.89 7.01 17.26
CA ALA A 119 -5.72 7.81 18.16
C ALA A 119 -6.41 8.95 17.40
N GLN A 120 -7.67 9.24 17.73
CA GLN A 120 -8.51 10.23 17.06
C GLN A 120 -7.88 11.63 16.97
N ASP A 121 -7.13 12.00 18.01
CA ASP A 121 -6.45 13.28 18.20
C ASP A 121 -4.98 13.27 17.74
N ARG A 122 -4.55 12.20 17.05
CA ARG A 122 -3.14 12.03 16.63
C ARG A 122 -2.98 11.63 15.17
N VAL A 123 -3.87 12.06 14.28
CA VAL A 123 -3.66 11.93 12.85
C VAL A 123 -2.56 12.88 12.37
N THR A 124 -1.84 12.49 11.33
CA THR A 124 -0.74 13.28 10.75
C THR A 124 -0.88 13.46 9.25
N SER A 125 -1.63 12.59 8.56
CA SER A 125 -1.82 12.71 7.12
C SER A 125 -3.07 12.00 6.63
N ALA A 126 -3.61 12.50 5.53
CA ALA A 126 -4.61 11.80 4.74
C ALA A 126 -4.37 12.03 3.24
N ASN A 127 -4.69 11.03 2.43
CA ASN A 127 -4.86 11.22 0.99
C ASN A 127 -6.33 11.10 0.65
N THR A 128 -6.86 12.10 -0.04
CA THR A 128 -8.25 12.16 -0.49
C THR A 128 -8.35 12.22 -2.00
N LYS A 129 -9.50 11.78 -2.53
CA LYS A 129 -9.92 12.00 -3.90
C LYS A 129 -11.33 12.57 -3.90
N GLY A 130 -11.50 13.80 -4.35
CA GLY A 130 -12.81 14.42 -4.49
C GLY A 130 -13.60 13.80 -5.64
N PHE A 131 -14.92 13.67 -5.46
CA PHE A 131 -15.85 13.25 -6.51
C PHE A 131 -16.52 14.42 -7.23
N ASN A 132 -16.18 15.65 -6.86
CA ASN A 132 -16.63 16.84 -7.58
C ASN A 132 -16.09 16.84 -9.03
N ARG A 133 -16.60 17.76 -9.86
CA ARG A 133 -16.28 17.86 -11.30
C ARG A 133 -14.78 17.90 -11.62
N THR A 134 -13.92 18.27 -10.66
CA THR A 134 -12.47 18.35 -10.87
C THR A 134 -11.74 17.04 -10.56
N GLY A 135 -12.34 16.11 -9.80
CA GLY A 135 -11.74 14.82 -9.48
C GLY A 135 -10.42 14.92 -8.71
N ARG A 136 -10.21 16.01 -7.95
CA ARG A 136 -8.92 16.39 -7.38
C ARG A 136 -8.43 15.31 -6.40
N SER A 137 -7.20 14.84 -6.61
CA SER A 137 -6.48 14.05 -5.61
C SER A 137 -5.62 14.97 -4.77
N GLN A 138 -5.69 14.84 -3.44
CA GLN A 138 -4.97 15.69 -2.50
C GLN A 138 -4.27 14.82 -1.45
N LYS A 139 -3.07 15.27 -1.04
CA LYS A 139 -2.38 14.74 0.13
C LYS A 139 -2.20 15.87 1.13
N THR A 140 -2.82 15.74 2.30
CA THR A 140 -2.64 16.67 3.41
C THR A 140 -1.72 16.03 4.45
N VAL A 141 -0.74 16.80 4.94
CA VAL A 141 0.17 16.39 6.01
C VAL A 141 0.24 17.51 7.03
N LEU A 142 0.07 17.17 8.30
CA LEU A 142 0.15 18.11 9.42
C LEU A 142 1.59 18.18 9.96
N PRO A 143 2.06 19.35 10.41
CA PRO A 143 3.39 19.50 11.00
C PRO A 143 3.51 18.78 12.35
N ALA A 144 2.40 18.59 13.05
CA ALA A 144 2.30 17.82 14.28
C ALA A 144 1.04 16.94 14.24
N ALA A 145 1.03 15.87 15.04
CA ALA A 145 -0.15 15.02 15.18
C ALA A 145 -1.29 15.81 15.83
N SER A 146 -2.49 15.74 15.25
CA SER A 146 -3.65 16.52 15.69
C SER A 146 -4.97 15.78 15.41
N ALA A 147 -6.10 16.43 15.67
CA ALA A 147 -7.43 15.91 15.37
C ALA A 147 -7.69 15.78 13.87
N PHE A 148 -8.61 14.87 13.49
CA PHE A 148 -8.95 14.64 12.08
C PHE A 148 -9.44 15.88 11.35
N VAL A 149 -10.20 16.74 12.02
CA VAL A 149 -10.74 17.98 11.43
C VAL A 149 -9.65 18.91 10.88
N ASP A 150 -8.45 18.88 11.47
CA ASP A 150 -7.34 19.73 11.05
C ASP A 150 -6.75 19.31 9.69
N LEU A 151 -7.07 18.10 9.21
CA LEU A 151 -6.71 17.67 7.85
C LEU A 151 -7.55 18.35 6.77
N GLY A 152 -8.65 19.03 7.14
CA GLY A 152 -9.53 19.74 6.21
C GLY A 152 -10.17 18.84 5.16
N VAL A 153 -10.43 17.57 5.52
CA VAL A 153 -11.10 16.59 4.65
C VAL A 153 -12.61 16.76 4.79
N GLU A 154 -13.32 16.81 3.67
CA GLU A 154 -14.78 16.79 3.61
C GLU A 154 -15.28 15.35 3.34
N PRO A 155 -15.64 14.56 4.36
CA PRO A 155 -15.87 13.13 4.17
C PRO A 155 -17.15 12.78 3.38
N ALA A 156 -18.03 13.76 3.15
CA ALA A 156 -19.19 13.60 2.29
C ALA A 156 -18.88 13.72 0.79
N GLU A 157 -17.83 14.47 0.42
CA GLU A 157 -17.47 14.75 -0.98
C GLU A 157 -16.13 14.14 -1.40
N GLU A 158 -15.32 13.73 -0.43
CA GLU A 158 -13.97 13.22 -0.63
C GLU A 158 -13.82 11.77 -0.15
N TRP A 159 -13.30 10.91 -1.03
CA TRP A 159 -12.88 9.57 -0.66
C TRP A 159 -11.51 9.56 -0.01
N ILE A 160 -11.45 9.11 1.23
CA ILE A 160 -10.21 8.91 1.96
C ILE A 160 -9.60 7.56 1.56
N ARG A 161 -8.42 7.62 0.95
CA ARG A 161 -7.72 6.43 0.44
C ARG A 161 -6.53 6.03 1.29
N ARG A 162 -6.03 6.96 2.07
CA ARG A 162 -4.89 6.75 2.94
C ARG A 162 -5.08 7.57 4.21
N LEU A 163 -4.74 6.97 5.34
CA LEU A 163 -4.67 7.64 6.63
C LEU A 163 -3.31 7.37 7.24
N GLY A 164 -2.77 8.31 7.99
CA GLY A 164 -1.58 8.11 8.80
C GLY A 164 -1.65 8.90 10.11
N GLY A 165 -1.04 8.37 11.15
CA GLY A 165 -1.05 8.98 12.47
C GLY A 165 -0.19 8.25 13.50
N ARG A 166 -0.17 8.79 14.72
CA ARG A 166 0.43 8.10 15.87
C ARG A 166 -0.57 7.10 16.42
N VAL A 167 -0.06 5.90 16.69
CA VAL A 167 -0.86 4.82 17.25
C VAL A 167 -1.19 5.16 18.71
N GLY A 168 -2.39 4.80 19.16
CA GLY A 168 -2.84 4.99 20.53
C GLY A 168 -2.08 4.12 21.54
N ASP A 169 -1.85 2.85 21.17
CA ASP A 169 -1.05 1.87 21.91
C ASP A 169 0.44 1.90 21.50
N PRO A 170 1.36 2.42 22.33
CA PRO A 170 2.78 2.49 22.01
C PRO A 170 3.48 1.13 21.86
N ASP A 171 2.94 0.06 22.46
CA ASP A 171 3.49 -1.29 22.40
C ASP A 171 3.13 -1.97 21.07
N PHE A 172 2.02 -1.57 20.45
CA PHE A 172 1.67 -2.00 19.10
C PHE A 172 2.63 -1.41 18.05
N ALA A 173 2.75 -0.08 18.00
CA ALA A 173 3.64 0.65 17.11
C ALA A 173 3.75 2.12 17.54
N ALA A 174 4.79 2.84 17.09
CA ALA A 174 4.90 4.28 17.29
C ALA A 174 4.00 5.09 16.32
N SER A 175 3.84 4.60 15.08
CA SER A 175 2.97 5.22 14.08
C SER A 175 2.50 4.19 13.04
N ALA A 176 1.37 4.47 12.42
CA ALA A 176 0.79 3.68 11.34
C ALA A 176 0.41 4.60 10.16
N GLU A 177 0.58 4.11 8.94
CA GLU A 177 0.11 4.73 7.70
C GLU A 177 -0.44 3.64 6.78
N GLY A 178 -1.65 3.81 6.29
CA GLY A 178 -2.39 2.72 5.66
C GLY A 178 -3.24 3.14 4.48
N ALA A 179 -3.18 2.33 3.42
CA ALA A 179 -4.06 2.35 2.26
C ALA A 179 -4.43 0.88 1.92
N ASP A 180 -4.12 0.38 0.72
CA ASP A 180 -4.14 -1.06 0.46
C ASP A 180 -3.02 -1.78 1.24
N SER A 181 -1.83 -1.18 1.29
CA SER A 181 -0.71 -1.61 2.15
C SER A 181 -0.76 -0.96 3.53
N LEU A 182 -0.26 -1.65 4.55
CA LEU A 182 -0.01 -1.12 5.89
C LEU A 182 1.47 -0.83 6.10
N LYS A 183 1.81 0.35 6.62
CA LYS A 183 3.17 0.72 7.02
C LYS A 183 3.19 1.02 8.51
N LEU A 184 4.01 0.29 9.26
CA LEU A 184 4.16 0.48 10.71
C LEU A 184 5.59 0.93 11.02
N ASN A 185 5.72 1.86 11.97
CA ASN A 185 6.98 2.17 12.61
C ASN A 185 6.97 1.62 14.04
N ILE A 186 7.75 0.57 14.29
CA ILE A 186 7.73 -0.18 15.55
C ILE A 186 9.06 0.06 16.27
N LYS A 187 9.04 0.39 17.56
CA LYS A 187 10.26 0.53 18.37
C LYS A 187 10.84 -0.86 18.64
N GLU A 188 12.17 -0.98 18.57
CA GLU A 188 12.91 -2.18 19.00
C GLU A 188 12.34 -3.53 18.47
N PHE A 189 11.99 -3.56 17.19
CA PHE A 189 11.35 -4.72 16.57
C PHE A 189 12.34 -5.67 15.92
N SER A 190 12.17 -6.96 16.20
CA SER A 190 12.85 -8.08 15.53
C SER A 190 11.84 -8.86 14.69
N LEU A 191 12.26 -9.30 13.49
CA LEU A 191 11.42 -10.14 12.62
C LEU A 191 11.03 -11.49 13.25
N CYS A 192 11.76 -11.97 14.26
CA CYS A 192 11.34 -13.17 14.99
C CYS A 192 9.99 -12.99 15.71
N LYS A 193 9.60 -11.74 16.04
CA LYS A 193 8.30 -11.40 16.65
C LYS A 193 7.21 -11.10 15.62
N LEU A 194 7.49 -11.30 14.33
CA LEU A 194 6.54 -11.05 13.26
C LEU A 194 5.25 -11.88 13.38
N PRO A 195 5.28 -13.19 13.76
CA PRO A 195 4.05 -13.97 13.93
C PRO A 195 3.04 -13.33 14.89
N GLU A 196 3.48 -12.98 16.10
CA GLU A 196 2.66 -12.30 17.11
C GLU A 196 2.14 -10.94 16.59
N LYS A 197 3.01 -10.16 15.94
CA LYS A 197 2.63 -8.87 15.38
C LYS A 197 1.58 -9.01 14.27
N LEU A 198 1.67 -10.04 13.42
CA LEU A 198 0.68 -10.31 12.38
C LEU A 198 -0.67 -10.71 12.96
N GLN A 199 -0.70 -11.48 14.05
CA GLN A 199 -1.94 -11.79 14.76
C GLN A 199 -2.62 -10.52 15.29
N GLN A 200 -1.86 -9.62 15.93
CA GLN A 200 -2.37 -8.31 16.38
C GLN A 200 -2.91 -7.47 15.21
N ILE A 201 -2.14 -7.37 14.12
CA ILE A 201 -2.55 -6.64 12.90
C ILE A 201 -3.84 -7.20 12.34
N PHE A 202 -3.96 -8.53 12.27
CA PHE A 202 -5.14 -9.18 11.71
C PHE A 202 -6.38 -8.99 12.60
N ALA A 203 -6.22 -9.04 13.93
CA ALA A 203 -7.30 -8.71 14.86
C ALA A 203 -7.79 -7.26 14.66
N HIS A 204 -6.87 -6.30 14.52
CA HIS A 204 -7.25 -4.91 14.21
C HIS A 204 -7.93 -4.77 12.84
N TYR A 205 -7.50 -5.54 11.83
CA TYR A 205 -8.18 -5.56 10.53
C TYR A 205 -9.62 -6.11 10.63
N GLN A 206 -9.85 -7.12 11.47
CA GLN A 206 -11.19 -7.69 11.68
C GLN A 206 -12.10 -6.77 12.49
N SER A 207 -11.53 -5.93 13.35
CA SER A 207 -12.29 -4.97 14.17
C SER A 207 -13.06 -3.93 13.34
N VAL A 208 -14.20 -3.51 13.89
CA VAL A 208 -15.04 -2.41 13.40
C VAL A 208 -15.01 -1.19 14.33
N ALA A 209 -14.16 -1.19 15.36
CA ALA A 209 -14.07 -0.13 16.37
C ALA A 209 -13.75 1.24 15.75
N TYR A 210 -13.01 1.28 14.64
CA TYR A 210 -12.74 2.51 13.90
C TYR A 210 -14.02 3.27 13.51
N ARG A 211 -15.19 2.63 13.42
CA ARG A 211 -16.45 3.30 13.07
C ARG A 211 -16.92 4.29 14.13
N GLU A 212 -16.48 4.16 15.36
CA GLU A 212 -16.78 5.14 16.41
C GLU A 212 -16.05 6.47 16.17
N THR A 213 -14.85 6.39 15.60
CA THR A 213 -13.96 7.53 15.40
C THR A 213 -13.95 8.07 13.97
N PHE A 214 -14.04 7.16 13.00
CA PHE A 214 -13.90 7.38 11.57
C PHE A 214 -15.02 6.69 10.77
N PRO A 215 -16.31 6.89 11.11
CA PRO A 215 -17.44 6.22 10.44
C PRO A 215 -17.49 6.50 8.93
N PHE A 216 -17.04 7.69 8.53
CA PHE A 216 -17.03 8.16 7.16
C PHE A 216 -16.07 7.39 6.22
N LEU A 217 -15.15 6.58 6.76
CA LEU A 217 -14.28 5.73 5.91
C LEU A 217 -15.09 4.70 5.12
N ASP A 218 -16.30 4.38 5.58
CA ASP A 218 -17.20 3.44 4.91
C ASP A 218 -18.12 4.13 3.89
N ASN A 219 -18.07 5.47 3.74
CA ASN A 219 -18.89 6.20 2.76
C ASN A 219 -18.56 5.79 1.32
N PHE A 220 -17.29 5.47 1.06
CA PHE A 220 -16.78 5.13 -0.27
C PHE A 220 -15.94 3.86 -0.20
N VAL A 221 -16.57 2.74 -0.59
CA VAL A 221 -15.93 1.43 -0.60
C VAL A 221 -15.63 1.01 -2.04
N ARG A 222 -14.42 0.50 -2.25
CA ARG A 222 -14.01 -0.05 -3.54
C ARG A 222 -14.70 -1.38 -3.77
N VAL A 223 -15.49 -1.46 -4.84
CA VAL A 223 -16.12 -2.72 -5.27
C VAL A 223 -15.07 -3.61 -5.96
N SER A 224 -15.02 -4.90 -5.60
CA SER A 224 -14.12 -5.87 -6.24
C SER A 224 -14.54 -6.13 -7.69
N LYS A 225 -13.56 -6.29 -8.61
CA LYS A 225 -13.84 -6.50 -10.05
C LYS A 225 -14.74 -7.71 -10.36
N GLY A 226 -14.72 -8.73 -9.49
CA GLY A 226 -15.55 -9.94 -9.63
C GLY A 226 -17.00 -9.78 -9.18
N GLU A 227 -17.35 -8.67 -8.52
CA GLU A 227 -18.71 -8.45 -8.02
C GLU A 227 -19.72 -8.34 -9.17
N PRO A 228 -20.85 -9.07 -9.14
CA PRO A 228 -21.91 -8.92 -10.14
C PRO A 228 -22.40 -7.48 -10.30
N LEU A 229 -22.26 -6.67 -9.24
CA LEU A 229 -22.55 -5.24 -9.26
C LEU A 229 -21.75 -4.47 -10.31
N VAL A 230 -20.47 -4.83 -10.53
CA VAL A 230 -19.60 -4.16 -11.52
C VAL A 230 -20.20 -4.28 -12.92
N LYS A 231 -20.62 -5.49 -13.32
CA LYS A 231 -21.25 -5.72 -14.63
C LYS A 231 -22.53 -4.91 -14.82
N LYS A 232 -23.32 -4.75 -13.74
CA LYS A 232 -24.55 -3.94 -13.76
C LYS A 232 -24.23 -2.46 -13.93
N LEU A 233 -23.22 -1.95 -13.21
CA LEU A 233 -22.78 -0.56 -13.30
C LEU A 233 -22.17 -0.26 -14.68
N ASP A 234 -21.35 -1.16 -15.22
CA ASP A 234 -20.77 -1.02 -16.57
C ASP A 234 -21.86 -0.94 -17.65
N ALA A 235 -22.90 -1.77 -17.53
CA ALA A 235 -24.05 -1.73 -18.45
C ALA A 235 -24.83 -0.41 -18.34
N ALA A 236 -25.03 0.10 -17.12
CA ALA A 236 -25.69 1.39 -16.90
C ALA A 236 -24.88 2.56 -17.48
N VAL A 237 -23.56 2.59 -17.24
CA VAL A 237 -22.67 3.60 -17.83
C VAL A 237 -22.68 3.53 -19.35
N ALA A 238 -22.60 2.32 -19.93
CA ALA A 238 -22.67 2.14 -21.38
C ALA A 238 -23.98 2.69 -21.97
N GLU A 239 -25.08 2.55 -21.26
CA GLU A 239 -26.37 3.09 -21.70
C GLU A 239 -26.40 4.63 -21.64
N LEU A 240 -25.91 5.24 -20.56
CA LEU A 240 -25.77 6.70 -20.46
C LEU A 240 -24.89 7.27 -21.57
N VAL A 241 -23.80 6.57 -21.93
CA VAL A 241 -22.93 6.95 -23.06
C VAL A 241 -23.69 6.89 -24.39
N ARG A 242 -24.46 5.83 -24.65
CA ARG A 242 -25.25 5.70 -25.89
C ARG A 242 -26.30 6.81 -26.01
N GLN A 243 -26.93 7.16 -24.91
CA GLN A 243 -27.94 8.22 -24.84
C GLN A 243 -27.34 9.63 -24.90
N ARG A 244 -26.00 9.75 -24.85
CA ARG A 244 -25.28 11.04 -24.76
C ARG A 244 -25.77 11.88 -23.58
N ASP A 245 -26.03 11.22 -22.46
CA ASP A 245 -26.54 11.87 -21.26
C ASP A 245 -25.53 12.90 -20.74
N SER A 246 -25.96 14.16 -20.62
CA SER A 246 -25.11 15.28 -20.18
C SER A 246 -24.73 15.23 -18.70
N SER A 247 -25.36 14.37 -17.91
CA SER A 247 -25.03 14.15 -16.49
C SER A 247 -23.82 13.23 -16.30
N LEU A 248 -23.38 12.51 -17.34
CA LEU A 248 -22.24 11.61 -17.26
C LEU A 248 -20.92 12.39 -17.19
N ALA A 249 -20.14 12.14 -16.13
CA ALA A 249 -18.80 12.69 -15.96
C ALA A 249 -17.78 11.56 -15.74
N PHE A 250 -16.57 11.74 -16.28
CA PHE A 250 -15.46 10.82 -16.07
C PHE A 250 -14.46 11.42 -15.09
N ALA A 251 -14.16 10.70 -14.01
CA ALA A 251 -13.02 11.03 -13.16
C ALA A 251 -11.73 10.63 -13.89
N ALA A 252 -10.69 11.47 -13.78
CA ALA A 252 -9.38 11.08 -14.26
C ALA A 252 -8.96 9.74 -13.61
N PRO A 253 -8.40 8.80 -14.39
CA PRO A 253 -7.81 7.60 -13.81
C PRO A 253 -6.81 8.03 -12.75
N ASP A 254 -6.64 7.23 -11.70
CA ASP A 254 -5.60 7.50 -10.72
C ASP A 254 -4.30 7.78 -11.47
N PRO A 255 -3.52 8.83 -11.09
CA PRO A 255 -2.15 8.85 -11.51
C PRO A 255 -1.58 7.54 -11.00
N PHE A 256 -1.37 6.58 -11.91
CA PHE A 256 -0.40 5.54 -11.66
C PHE A 256 0.82 6.29 -11.16
N ASP A 257 1.47 5.83 -10.09
CA ASP A 257 2.85 6.24 -9.84
C ASP A 257 3.50 6.14 -11.21
N GLN A 258 3.85 7.30 -11.80
CA GLN A 258 4.43 7.31 -13.12
C GLN A 258 5.71 6.53 -12.91
N VAL A 259 5.69 5.25 -13.31
CA VAL A 259 6.89 4.48 -13.53
C VAL A 259 7.62 5.40 -14.47
N ALA A 260 8.70 6.03 -13.99
CA ALA A 260 9.44 6.98 -14.77
C ALA A 260 9.73 6.31 -16.11
N ILE A 261 8.95 6.68 -17.14
CA ILE A 261 9.22 6.27 -18.49
C ILE A 261 10.40 7.15 -18.82
N HIS A 262 11.59 6.63 -18.54
CA HIS A 262 12.81 7.17 -19.10
C HIS A 262 12.63 7.05 -20.60
N HIS A 263 12.23 8.17 -21.22
CA HIS A 263 12.51 8.44 -22.62
C HIS A 263 14.00 8.33 -22.87
#